data_AF-A0A812P5J8-F1
#
_entry.id   AF-A0A812P5J8-F1
#
_cell.length_a   1.000
_cell.length_b   1.000
_cell.length_c   1.000
_cell.angle_alpha   90.00
_cell.angle_beta   90.00
_cell.angle_gamma   90.00
#
_symmetry.space_group_name_H-M   'P 1'
#
loop_
_entity.id
_entity.type
_entity.pdbx_description
1 polymer ?
#
loop_
_entity_poly.entity_id
_entity_poly.type
_entity_poly.pdbx_seq_one_letter_code
_entity_poly.pdbx_strand_id
1 'polypeptide(L)'
;EEADAMVRILEQDAHSACEFAQRRLLDEMQMQMALWASAEAAGEGASDSDQLQVAASQPELSQTQATLLAAAEEGNASQLLVALAEAKKFSVVSISLEEAAKGLRESEEAMLTWRCLRRALREKDRHDIEVWKEHAASLGLEVPEVLEQVLEALREQEQELLRNLEKRRDLEQRLEFAEECGDAELLEQVRREAALLGIHGGRTHGSQARKEQDAREEDASEPRPPPPPPPPPPPSSGAGSSAEDPDPRSTRELLEECRKRGLDTAGCQVREDLLNLLRAQPSQGGSTSSASQPQAEGQQRPLPRATATKVQPPPQAMGTVWDRRVVPPRYMIHKRYEALFLLGLEPGRLPSTSELR
;
A
#
# COMPACT_ATOMS: atom_id res chain seq x y z
N GLU A 1 -3.44 2.74 29.56
CA GLU A 1 -4.92 2.84 29.58
C GLU A 1 -5.39 4.28 29.61
N GLU A 2 -4.91 5.10 30.56
CA GLU A 2 -5.22 6.53 30.60
C GLU A 2 -4.92 7.27 29.28
N ALA A 3 -3.74 7.06 28.69
CA ALA A 3 -3.41 7.63 27.38
C ALA A 3 -4.37 7.19 26.25
N ASP A 4 -4.80 5.91 26.23
CA ASP A 4 -5.77 5.42 25.23
C ASP A 4 -7.14 6.07 25.42
N ALA A 5 -7.57 6.27 26.68
CA ALA A 5 -8.80 6.96 27.00
C ALA A 5 -8.76 8.44 26.58
N MET A 6 -7.66 9.16 26.82
CA MET A 6 -7.49 10.55 26.37
C MET A 6 -7.49 10.67 24.85
N VAL A 7 -6.71 9.84 24.15
CA VAL A 7 -6.68 9.86 22.67
C VAL A 7 -8.05 9.50 22.09
N ARG A 8 -8.84 8.64 22.74
CA ARG A 8 -10.21 8.34 22.33
C ARG A 8 -11.15 9.56 22.42
N ILE A 9 -10.98 10.40 23.44
CA ILE A 9 -11.76 11.65 23.57
C ILE A 9 -11.40 12.59 22.41
N LEU A 10 -10.11 12.80 22.14
CA LEU A 10 -9.64 13.63 21.04
C LEU A 10 -10.09 13.11 19.66
N GLU A 11 -10.12 11.80 19.46
CA GLU A 11 -10.68 11.17 18.26
C GLU A 11 -12.18 11.49 18.10
N GLN A 12 -12.94 11.47 19.20
CA GLN A 12 -14.37 11.78 19.18
C GLN A 12 -14.64 13.27 18.91
N ASP A 13 -13.79 14.15 19.45
CA ASP A 13 -13.86 15.59 19.17
C ASP A 13 -13.52 15.88 17.69
N ALA A 14 -12.47 15.26 17.15
CA ALA A 14 -12.11 15.36 15.73
C ALA A 14 -13.20 14.80 14.81
N HIS A 15 -13.86 13.71 15.22
CA HIS A 15 -15.00 13.17 14.50
C HIS A 15 -16.18 14.16 14.44
N SER A 16 -16.50 14.78 15.58
CA SER A 16 -17.55 15.80 15.67
C SER A 16 -17.22 17.04 14.83
N ALA A 17 -15.96 17.47 14.82
CA ALA A 17 -15.47 18.56 13.98
C ALA A 17 -15.60 18.24 12.48
N CYS A 18 -15.29 17.00 12.08
CA CYS A 18 -15.45 16.54 10.71
C CYS A 18 -16.92 16.52 10.26
N GLU A 19 -17.84 16.04 11.10
CA GLU A 19 -19.27 16.09 10.78
C GLU A 19 -19.77 17.54 10.61
N PHE A 20 -19.31 18.46 11.47
CA PHE A 20 -19.64 19.87 11.36
C PHE A 20 -19.09 20.50 10.08
N ALA A 21 -17.82 20.24 9.74
CA ALA A 21 -17.19 20.72 8.52
C ALA A 21 -17.89 20.18 7.26
N GLN A 22 -18.32 18.92 7.28
CA GLN A 22 -19.07 18.33 6.18
C GLN A 22 -20.44 19.00 5.98
N ARG A 23 -21.17 19.28 7.05
CA ARG A 23 -22.45 20.02 6.96
C ARG A 23 -22.24 21.43 6.40
N ARG A 24 -21.24 22.15 6.91
CA ARG A 24 -20.90 23.49 6.40
C ARG A 24 -20.52 23.45 4.92
N LEU A 25 -19.76 22.45 4.49
CA LEU A 25 -19.40 22.27 3.08
C LEU A 25 -20.64 22.09 2.20
N LEU A 26 -21.60 21.25 2.63
CA LEU A 26 -22.85 21.05 1.90
C LEU A 26 -23.66 22.33 1.78
N ASP A 27 -23.75 23.13 2.84
CA ASP A 27 -24.45 24.42 2.83
C ASP A 27 -23.79 25.39 1.83
N GLU A 28 -22.47 25.53 1.87
CA GLU A 28 -21.71 26.39 0.93
C GLU A 28 -21.83 25.91 -0.52
N MET A 29 -21.85 24.60 -0.73
CA MET A 29 -22.03 24.03 -2.06
C MET A 29 -23.43 24.32 -2.61
N GLN A 30 -24.47 24.22 -1.79
CA GLN A 30 -25.83 24.60 -2.18
C GLN A 30 -25.92 26.09 -2.55
N MET A 31 -25.24 26.97 -1.80
CA MET A 31 -25.16 28.39 -2.14
C MET A 31 -24.44 28.62 -3.48
N GLN A 32 -23.32 27.92 -3.72
CA GLN A 32 -22.59 28.02 -4.98
C GLN A 32 -23.42 27.53 -6.18
N MET A 33 -24.17 26.44 -6.02
CA MET A 33 -25.09 25.95 -7.04
C MET A 33 -26.19 26.97 -7.37
N ALA A 34 -26.77 27.61 -6.36
CA ALA A 34 -27.78 28.64 -6.56
C ALA A 34 -27.21 29.87 -7.29
N LEU A 35 -25.95 30.25 -7.02
CA LEU A 35 -25.25 31.32 -7.74
C LEU A 35 -25.02 30.97 -9.22
N TRP A 36 -24.59 29.74 -9.52
CA TRP A 36 -24.44 29.30 -10.91
C TRP A 36 -25.76 29.25 -11.65
N ALA A 37 -26.81 28.69 -11.06
CA ALA A 37 -28.15 28.66 -11.65
C ALA A 37 -28.70 30.08 -11.91
N SER A 38 -28.44 31.02 -11.00
CA SER A 38 -28.84 32.42 -11.17
C SER A 38 -28.06 33.12 -12.29
N ALA A 39 -26.77 32.80 -12.46
CA ALA A 39 -25.96 33.35 -13.53
C ALA A 39 -26.39 32.83 -14.91
N GLU A 40 -26.80 31.56 -15.00
CA GLU A 40 -27.37 30.98 -16.23
C GLU A 40 -28.70 31.66 -16.60
N ALA A 41 -29.61 31.82 -15.63
CA ALA A 41 -30.90 32.48 -15.86
C ALA A 41 -30.76 33.96 -16.27
N ALA A 42 -29.75 34.67 -15.74
CA ALA A 42 -29.47 36.05 -16.13
C ALA A 42 -28.93 36.16 -17.58
N GLY A 43 -28.25 35.12 -18.08
CA GLY A 43 -27.70 35.07 -19.44
C GLY A 43 -28.77 34.89 -20.53
N GLU A 44 -29.87 34.20 -20.23
CA GLU A 44 -30.93 33.89 -21.21
C GLU A 44 -31.81 35.10 -21.57
N GLY A 45 -31.90 36.10 -20.70
CA GLY A 45 -32.78 37.27 -20.89
C GLY A 45 -32.20 38.39 -21.75
N ALA A 46 -30.93 38.31 -22.16
CA ALA A 46 -30.21 39.38 -22.85
C ALA A 46 -29.63 38.92 -24.19
N SER A 47 -30.37 39.18 -25.27
CA SER A 47 -29.86 39.43 -26.65
C SER A 47 -30.27 38.45 -27.75
N ASP A 48 -31.04 39.02 -28.68
CA ASP A 48 -31.51 38.49 -29.97
C ASP A 48 -30.63 39.01 -31.15
N SER A 49 -29.33 39.30 -30.96
CA SER A 49 -28.57 39.93 -32.06
C SER A 49 -27.07 39.68 -32.24
N ASP A 50 -26.35 38.88 -31.43
CA ASP A 50 -24.90 38.69 -31.68
C ASP A 50 -24.35 37.31 -31.26
N GLN A 51 -24.95 36.24 -31.81
CA GLN A 51 -24.93 34.87 -31.25
C GLN A 51 -23.80 33.93 -31.72
N LEU A 52 -22.73 34.41 -32.39
CA LEU A 52 -21.84 33.50 -33.15
C LEU A 52 -20.51 33.07 -32.48
N GLN A 53 -20.18 33.47 -31.25
CA GLN A 53 -18.89 33.10 -30.64
C GLN A 53 -18.89 32.53 -29.20
N VAL A 54 -20.03 32.45 -28.50
CA VAL A 54 -20.05 32.01 -27.08
C VAL A 54 -20.30 30.51 -26.89
N ALA A 55 -20.68 29.77 -27.93
CA ALA A 55 -21.16 28.39 -27.80
C ALA A 55 -20.10 27.33 -27.40
N ALA A 56 -18.80 27.65 -27.45
CA ALA A 56 -17.75 26.65 -27.21
C ALA A 56 -17.41 26.41 -25.73
N SER A 57 -17.75 27.32 -24.81
CA SER A 57 -17.29 27.29 -23.40
C SER A 57 -18.33 26.76 -22.39
N GLN A 58 -19.59 26.55 -22.78
CA GLN A 58 -20.61 26.01 -21.88
C GLN A 58 -20.46 24.52 -21.49
N PRO A 59 -20.05 23.57 -22.37
CA PRO A 59 -20.02 22.17 -21.98
C PRO A 59 -18.93 21.84 -20.94
N GLU A 60 -17.80 22.54 -20.97
CA GLU A 60 -16.69 22.32 -20.01
C GLU A 60 -17.06 22.76 -18.58
N LEU A 61 -17.87 23.83 -18.46
CA LEU A 61 -18.37 24.29 -17.17
C LEU A 61 -19.26 23.22 -16.53
N SER A 62 -20.16 22.61 -17.31
CA SER A 62 -21.07 21.56 -16.82
C SER A 62 -20.32 20.32 -16.32
N GLN A 63 -19.23 19.93 -16.98
CA GLN A 63 -18.40 18.80 -16.56
C GLN A 63 -17.70 19.09 -15.23
N THR A 64 -17.12 20.30 -15.09
CA THR A 64 -16.36 20.66 -13.89
C THR A 64 -17.28 20.80 -12.67
N GLN A 65 -18.51 21.31 -12.87
CA GLN A 65 -19.55 21.32 -11.85
C GLN A 65 -19.96 19.90 -11.45
N ALA A 66 -20.16 18.99 -12.41
CA ALA A 66 -20.50 17.60 -12.13
C ALA A 66 -19.40 16.88 -11.34
N THR A 67 -18.11 17.11 -11.66
CA THR A 67 -17.00 16.53 -10.88
C THR A 67 -16.91 17.07 -9.47
N LEU A 68 -17.25 18.36 -9.26
CA LEU A 68 -17.26 18.98 -7.94
C LEU A 68 -18.39 18.42 -7.07
N LEU A 69 -19.59 18.24 -7.64
CA LEU A 69 -20.72 17.62 -6.95
C LEU A 69 -20.42 16.17 -6.59
N ALA A 70 -19.88 15.38 -7.53
CA ALA A 70 -19.49 14.01 -7.26
C ALA A 70 -18.45 13.92 -6.13
N ALA A 71 -17.41 14.77 -6.15
CA ALA A 71 -16.39 14.79 -5.11
C ALA A 71 -16.95 15.19 -3.72
N ALA A 72 -17.94 16.08 -3.68
CA ALA A 72 -18.59 16.49 -2.44
C ALA A 72 -19.55 15.41 -1.89
N GLU A 73 -20.28 14.70 -2.76
CA GLU A 73 -21.12 13.56 -2.39
C GLU A 73 -20.30 12.39 -1.85
N GLU A 74 -19.14 12.13 -2.44
CA GLU A 74 -18.19 11.12 -1.95
C GLU A 74 -17.55 11.51 -0.61
N GLY A 75 -17.63 12.79 -0.22
CA GLY A 75 -17.02 13.30 1.01
C GLY A 75 -15.49 13.22 1.00
N ASN A 76 -14.86 13.24 -0.18
CA ASN A 76 -13.41 13.17 -0.29
C ASN A 76 -12.81 14.57 -0.42
N ALA A 77 -12.39 15.16 0.70
CA ALA A 77 -11.92 16.54 0.74
C ALA A 77 -10.71 16.80 -0.18
N SER A 78 -9.84 15.80 -0.38
CA SER A 78 -8.69 15.92 -1.27
C SER A 78 -9.10 16.05 -2.74
N GLN A 79 -10.01 15.18 -3.20
CA GLN A 79 -10.54 15.26 -4.56
C GLN A 79 -11.35 16.53 -4.77
N LEU A 80 -12.11 16.95 -3.76
CA LEU A 80 -12.88 18.19 -3.82
C LEU A 80 -11.99 19.42 -3.98
N LEU A 81 -10.86 19.50 -3.27
CA LEU A 81 -9.91 20.61 -3.45
C LEU A 81 -9.27 20.63 -4.84
N VAL A 82 -9.01 19.47 -5.43
CA VAL A 82 -8.53 19.37 -6.82
C VAL A 82 -9.61 19.84 -7.79
N ALA A 83 -10.86 19.38 -7.61
CA ALA A 83 -11.99 19.80 -8.44
C ALA A 83 -12.26 21.32 -8.32
N LEU A 84 -12.14 21.90 -7.12
CA LEU A 84 -12.25 23.34 -6.89
C LEU A 84 -11.14 24.12 -7.61
N ALA A 85 -9.90 23.63 -7.56
CA ALA A 85 -8.77 24.24 -8.27
C ALA A 85 -8.95 24.21 -9.80
N GLU A 86 -9.59 23.17 -10.33
CA GLU A 86 -9.98 23.10 -11.74
C GLU A 86 -11.15 24.03 -12.07
N ALA A 87 -12.22 24.02 -11.26
CA ALA A 87 -13.37 24.90 -11.42
C ALA A 87 -12.99 26.38 -11.43
N LYS A 88 -11.99 26.77 -10.64
CA LYS A 88 -11.44 28.13 -10.58
C LYS A 88 -10.82 28.61 -11.89
N LYS A 89 -10.44 27.71 -12.80
CA LYS A 89 -9.92 28.06 -14.13
C LYS A 89 -11.02 28.55 -15.07
N PHE A 90 -12.25 28.09 -14.85
CA PHE A 90 -13.39 28.32 -15.74
C PHE A 90 -14.49 29.19 -15.12
N SER A 91 -14.53 29.28 -13.79
CA SER A 91 -15.62 29.93 -13.05
C SER A 91 -15.13 30.63 -11.78
N VAL A 92 -15.94 31.58 -11.29
CA VAL A 92 -15.73 32.19 -9.97
C VAL A 92 -16.28 31.23 -8.92
N VAL A 93 -15.36 30.64 -8.15
CA VAL A 93 -15.67 29.80 -6.99
C VAL A 93 -15.64 30.67 -5.73
N SER A 94 -16.61 30.48 -4.83
CA SER A 94 -16.64 31.23 -3.56
C SER A 94 -15.44 30.86 -2.67
N ILE A 95 -14.85 31.87 -2.03
CA ILE A 95 -13.74 31.68 -1.08
C ILE A 95 -14.22 30.87 0.12
N SER A 96 -15.48 31.04 0.54
CA SER A 96 -16.09 30.30 1.64
C SER A 96 -16.16 28.80 1.39
N LEU A 97 -16.43 28.37 0.14
CA LEU A 97 -16.42 26.96 -0.25
C LEU A 97 -15.00 26.39 -0.24
N GLU A 98 -14.00 27.15 -0.71
CA GLU A 98 -12.59 26.75 -0.63
C GLU A 98 -12.14 26.58 0.83
N GLU A 99 -12.51 27.51 1.71
CA GLU A 99 -12.23 27.44 3.15
C GLU A 99 -12.94 26.27 3.82
N ALA A 100 -14.20 26.01 3.48
CA ALA A 100 -14.95 24.86 4.00
C ALA A 100 -14.32 23.53 3.58
N ALA A 101 -13.89 23.39 2.32
CA ALA A 101 -13.21 22.19 1.84
C ALA A 101 -11.84 21.98 2.51
N LYS A 102 -11.08 23.05 2.76
CA LYS A 102 -9.83 23.00 3.52
C LYS A 102 -10.07 22.56 4.98
N GLY A 103 -11.05 23.17 5.64
CA GLY A 103 -11.41 22.81 7.02
C GLY A 103 -11.87 21.36 7.14
N LEU A 104 -12.63 20.85 6.16
CA LEU A 104 -12.98 19.43 6.11
C LEU A 104 -11.73 18.55 6.01
N ARG A 105 -10.81 18.85 5.08
CA ARG A 105 -9.56 18.10 4.94
C ARG A 105 -8.73 18.09 6.23
N GLU A 106 -8.55 19.25 6.86
CA GLU A 106 -7.80 19.36 8.13
C GLU A 106 -8.44 18.51 9.23
N SER A 107 -9.78 18.51 9.32
CA SER A 107 -10.50 17.68 10.30
C SER A 107 -10.40 16.18 10.02
N GLU A 108 -10.40 15.76 8.75
CA GLU A 108 -10.20 14.37 8.34
C GLU A 108 -8.78 13.89 8.67
N GLU A 109 -7.76 14.71 8.35
CA GLU A 109 -6.35 14.42 8.66
C GLU A 109 -6.14 14.32 10.18
N ALA A 110 -6.75 15.22 10.96
CA ALA A 110 -6.72 15.14 12.42
C ALA A 110 -7.36 13.84 12.94
N MET A 111 -8.54 13.48 12.44
CA MET A 111 -9.24 12.25 12.83
C MET A 111 -8.42 10.99 12.51
N LEU A 112 -7.81 10.93 11.32
CA LEU A 112 -6.94 9.82 10.91
C LEU A 112 -5.70 9.73 11.81
N THR A 113 -5.08 10.87 12.11
CA THR A 113 -3.92 10.96 13.01
C THR A 113 -4.24 10.39 14.38
N TRP A 114 -5.37 10.77 14.99
CA TRP A 114 -5.78 10.25 16.29
C TRP A 114 -6.10 8.75 16.26
N ARG A 115 -6.75 8.25 15.19
CA ARG A 115 -7.01 6.81 15.02
C ARG A 115 -5.73 5.99 14.93
N CYS A 116 -4.76 6.46 14.15
CA CYS A 116 -3.45 5.82 14.02
C CYS A 116 -2.68 5.85 15.33
N LEU A 117 -2.66 6.99 16.03
CA LEU A 117 -2.03 7.10 17.35
C LEU A 117 -2.65 6.14 18.37
N ARG A 118 -3.98 6.03 18.40
CA ARG A 118 -4.68 5.06 19.28
C ARG A 118 -4.31 3.62 18.95
N ARG A 119 -4.19 3.28 17.66
CA ARG A 119 -3.74 1.96 17.24
C ARG A 119 -2.32 1.67 17.73
N ALA A 120 -1.39 2.60 17.52
CA ALA A 120 -0.01 2.48 17.97
C ALA A 120 0.09 2.29 19.50
N LEU A 121 -0.73 3.04 20.26
CA LEU A 121 -0.82 2.89 21.72
C LEU A 121 -1.29 1.49 22.17
N ARG A 122 -2.25 0.89 21.46
CA ARG A 122 -2.73 -0.46 21.77
C ARG A 122 -1.71 -1.53 21.43
N GLU A 123 -0.98 -1.34 20.34
CA GLU A 123 0.09 -2.22 19.90
C GLU A 123 1.38 -2.02 20.73
N LYS A 124 1.44 -0.96 21.55
CA LYS A 124 2.62 -0.54 22.33
C LYS A 124 3.85 -0.32 21.45
N ASP A 125 3.64 0.16 20.23
CA ASP A 125 4.73 0.46 19.29
C ASP A 125 5.25 1.87 19.56
N ARG A 126 6.44 1.96 20.18
CA ARG A 126 7.07 3.23 20.51
C ARG A 126 7.33 4.09 19.27
N HIS A 127 7.76 3.48 18.18
CA HIS A 127 8.16 4.22 16.99
C HIS A 127 6.95 4.86 16.31
N ASP A 128 5.88 4.09 16.14
CA ASP A 128 4.64 4.61 15.56
C ASP A 128 4.03 5.72 16.42
N ILE A 129 4.08 5.59 17.77
CA ILE A 129 3.62 6.65 18.66
C ILE A 129 4.41 7.95 18.43
N GLU A 130 5.74 7.88 18.31
CA GLU A 130 6.59 9.06 18.05
C GLU A 130 6.25 9.70 16.70
N VAL A 131 6.08 8.90 15.65
CA VAL A 131 5.73 9.37 14.30
C VAL A 131 4.38 10.08 14.29
N TRP A 132 3.33 9.46 14.84
CA TRP A 132 1.99 10.04 14.84
C TRP A 132 1.86 11.25 15.77
N LYS A 133 2.66 11.30 16.84
CA LYS A 133 2.80 12.48 17.69
C LYS A 133 3.42 13.66 16.94
N GLU A 134 4.53 13.45 16.23
CA GLU A 134 5.18 14.50 15.42
C GLU A 134 4.23 14.97 14.32
N HIS A 135 3.52 14.05 13.68
CA HIS A 135 2.51 14.40 12.69
C HIS A 135 1.37 15.24 13.29
N ALA A 136 0.84 14.87 14.46
CA ALA A 136 -0.17 15.67 15.16
C ALA A 136 0.34 17.09 15.46
N ALA A 137 1.58 17.22 15.94
CA ALA A 137 2.20 18.52 16.17
C ALA A 137 2.36 19.33 14.87
N SER A 138 2.68 18.68 13.75
CA SER A 138 2.79 19.34 12.43
C SER A 138 1.45 19.87 11.92
N LEU A 139 0.33 19.26 12.34
CA LEU A 139 -1.03 19.72 12.07
C LEU A 139 -1.50 20.80 13.06
N GLY A 140 -0.65 21.20 14.02
CA GLY A 140 -1.02 22.16 15.08
C GLY A 140 -1.96 21.58 16.13
N LEU A 141 -2.07 20.26 16.23
CA LEU A 141 -2.89 19.60 17.23
C LEU A 141 -2.18 19.55 18.58
N GLU A 142 -2.93 19.78 19.66
CA GLU A 142 -2.42 19.67 21.01
C GLU A 142 -2.24 18.19 21.40
N VAL A 143 -1.00 17.78 21.64
CA VAL A 143 -0.66 16.42 22.04
C VAL A 143 -0.71 16.31 23.57
N PRO A 144 -1.44 15.33 24.16
CA PRO A 144 -1.46 15.12 25.61
C PRO A 144 -0.08 14.82 26.20
N GLU A 145 0.26 15.47 27.32
CA GLU A 145 1.52 15.24 28.04
C GLU A 145 1.69 13.80 28.56
N VAL A 146 0.57 13.12 28.86
CA VAL A 146 0.56 11.69 29.27
C VAL A 146 1.22 10.79 28.22
N LEU A 147 1.23 11.21 26.94
CA LEU A 147 1.88 10.46 25.89
C LEU A 147 3.41 10.38 26.08
N GLU A 148 4.02 11.42 26.63
CA GLU A 148 5.46 11.43 26.92
C GLU A 148 5.82 10.41 28.00
N GLN A 149 4.98 10.32 29.04
CA GLN A 149 5.15 9.35 30.12
C GLN A 149 5.04 7.92 29.59
N VAL A 150 4.10 7.66 28.67
CA VAL A 150 3.97 6.36 28.01
C VAL A 150 5.21 6.05 27.16
N LEU A 151 5.71 7.02 26.39
CA LEU A 151 6.92 6.82 25.59
C LEU A 151 8.15 6.53 26.46
N GLU A 152 8.31 7.21 27.58
CA GLU A 152 9.38 6.95 28.54
C GLU A 152 9.28 5.54 29.13
N ALA A 153 8.08 5.13 29.57
CA ALA A 153 7.84 3.78 30.07
C ALA A 153 8.13 2.69 29.02
N LEU A 154 7.78 2.93 27.74
CA LEU A 154 8.10 2.02 26.65
C LEU A 154 9.61 1.94 26.40
N ARG A 155 10.34 3.07 26.45
CA ARG A 155 11.80 3.08 26.34
C ARG A 155 12.46 2.30 27.46
N GLU A 156 12.00 2.47 28.70
CA GLU A 156 12.51 1.71 29.85
C GLU A 156 12.26 0.21 29.67
N GLN A 157 11.06 -0.16 29.23
CA GLN A 157 10.71 -1.54 28.95
C GLN A 157 11.59 -2.14 27.83
N GLU A 158 11.81 -1.41 26.73
CA GLU A 158 12.70 -1.82 25.64
C GLU A 158 14.14 -2.00 26.12
N GLN A 159 14.66 -1.06 26.91
CA GLN A 159 16.00 -1.15 27.49
C GLN A 159 16.14 -2.36 28.42
N GLU A 160 15.14 -2.63 29.25
CA GLU A 160 15.16 -3.78 30.15
C GLU A 160 15.10 -5.10 29.38
N LEU A 161 14.31 -5.17 28.30
CA LEU A 161 14.32 -6.31 27.39
C LEU A 161 15.69 -6.53 26.75
N LEU A 162 16.35 -5.47 26.28
CA LEU A 162 17.70 -5.55 25.71
C LEU A 162 18.71 -6.06 26.74
N ARG A 163 18.71 -5.51 27.96
CA ARG A 163 19.58 -5.99 29.06
C ARG A 163 19.34 -7.47 29.36
N ASN A 164 18.08 -7.92 29.34
CA ASN A 164 17.75 -9.31 29.59
C ASN A 164 18.17 -10.24 28.44
N LEU A 165 18.10 -9.78 27.19
CA LEU A 165 18.65 -10.50 26.04
C LEU A 165 20.18 -10.59 26.09
N GLU A 166 20.87 -9.52 26.49
CA GLU A 166 22.33 -9.53 26.69
C GLU A 166 22.72 -10.51 27.80
N LYS A 167 22.09 -10.44 28.97
CA LYS A 167 22.31 -11.40 30.07
C LYS A 167 22.08 -12.84 29.61
N ARG A 168 21.03 -13.07 28.81
CA ARG A 168 20.73 -14.38 28.25
C ARG A 168 21.86 -14.86 27.32
N ARG A 169 22.32 -14.00 26.42
CA ARG A 169 23.42 -14.33 25.50
C ARG A 169 24.72 -14.64 26.27
N ASP A 170 25.02 -13.87 27.31
CA ASP A 170 26.22 -14.09 28.14
C ASP A 170 26.14 -15.42 28.91
N LEU A 171 24.95 -15.81 29.38
CA LEU A 171 24.74 -17.13 29.97
C LEU A 171 24.84 -18.26 28.96
N GLU A 172 24.30 -18.08 27.75
CA GLU A 172 24.42 -19.05 26.66
C GLU A 172 25.91 -19.28 26.31
N GLN A 173 26.71 -18.20 26.20
CA GLN A 173 28.16 -18.31 25.98
C GLN A 173 28.90 -19.00 27.14
N ARG A 174 28.52 -18.73 28.39
CA ARG A 174 29.10 -19.41 29.57
C ARG A 174 28.73 -20.88 29.65
N LEU A 175 27.52 -21.26 29.22
CA LEU A 175 27.11 -22.67 29.11
C LEU A 175 27.96 -23.39 28.06
N GLU A 176 28.09 -22.81 26.87
CA GLU A 176 28.93 -23.37 25.79
C GLU A 176 30.38 -23.55 26.26
N PHE A 177 30.96 -22.54 26.89
CA PHE A 177 32.32 -22.62 27.43
C PHE A 177 32.49 -23.72 28.49
N ALA A 178 31.55 -23.85 29.42
CA ALA A 178 31.60 -24.88 30.47
C ALA A 178 31.47 -26.29 29.88
N GLU A 179 30.63 -26.46 28.85
CA GLU A 179 30.47 -27.70 28.11
C GLU A 179 31.75 -28.07 27.34
N GLU A 180 32.38 -27.11 26.65
CA GLU A 180 33.64 -27.32 25.93
C GLU A 180 34.80 -27.67 26.86
N CYS A 181 34.88 -27.04 28.03
CA CYS A 181 35.93 -27.31 29.01
C CYS A 181 35.68 -28.58 29.84
N GLY A 182 34.47 -29.14 29.80
CA GLY A 182 34.08 -30.27 30.65
C GLY A 182 34.03 -29.94 32.15
N ASP A 183 33.83 -28.68 32.51
CA ASP A 183 33.78 -28.24 33.91
C ASP A 183 32.36 -28.40 34.48
N ALA A 184 32.15 -29.48 35.22
CA ALA A 184 30.85 -29.83 35.79
C ALA A 184 30.35 -28.80 36.83
N GLU A 185 31.25 -28.19 37.63
CA GLU A 185 30.87 -27.23 38.67
C GLU A 185 30.40 -25.92 38.04
N LEU A 186 31.16 -25.41 37.07
CA LEU A 186 30.77 -24.22 36.32
C LEU A 186 29.44 -24.44 35.57
N LEU A 187 29.26 -25.62 35.00
CA LEU A 187 28.06 -25.99 34.27
C LEU A 187 26.83 -26.00 35.19
N GLU A 188 26.92 -26.60 36.38
CA GLU A 188 25.84 -26.55 37.39
C GLU A 188 25.55 -25.12 37.89
N GLN A 189 26.59 -24.30 38.06
CA GLN A 189 26.41 -22.90 38.43
C GLN A 189 25.64 -22.13 37.35
N VAL A 190 26.07 -22.21 36.09
CA VAL A 190 25.45 -21.47 35.00
C VAL A 190 24.02 -21.98 34.75
N ARG A 191 23.76 -23.29 34.92
CA ARG A 191 22.39 -23.84 34.88
C ARG A 191 21.49 -23.26 35.98
N ARG A 192 22.00 -23.09 37.21
CA ARG A 192 21.24 -22.43 38.29
C ARG A 192 20.95 -20.97 37.97
N GLU A 193 21.91 -20.23 37.44
CA GLU A 193 21.72 -18.83 37.03
C GLU A 193 20.71 -18.71 35.86
N ALA A 194 20.79 -19.59 34.87
CA ALA A 194 19.84 -19.66 33.76
C ALA A 194 18.41 -20.00 34.25
N ALA A 195 18.28 -20.91 35.23
CA ALA A 195 17.00 -21.23 35.85
C ALA A 195 16.38 -20.01 36.55
N LEU A 196 17.17 -19.19 37.24
CA LEU A 196 16.69 -17.96 37.87
C LEU A 196 16.17 -16.93 36.86
N LEU A 197 16.75 -16.87 35.66
CA LEU A 197 16.29 -15.99 34.57
C LEU A 197 15.19 -16.61 33.71
N GLY A 198 14.69 -17.79 34.06
CA GLY A 198 13.65 -18.46 33.30
C GLY A 198 14.13 -19.02 31.95
N ILE A 199 15.44 -19.08 31.70
CA ILE A 199 16.03 -19.62 30.47
C ILE A 199 16.09 -21.14 30.61
N HIS A 200 14.92 -21.78 30.50
CA HIS A 200 14.79 -23.23 30.58
C HIS A 200 15.15 -23.84 29.23
N GLY A 201 16.44 -24.10 28.98
CA GLY A 201 17.01 -25.13 28.07
C GLY A 201 16.38 -25.42 26.70
N GLY A 202 15.45 -24.61 26.19
CA GLY A 202 14.49 -25.02 25.15
C GLY A 202 15.05 -25.12 23.74
N ARG A 203 16.36 -24.93 23.54
CA ARG A 203 16.98 -24.95 22.20
C ARG A 203 18.21 -25.83 22.05
N THR A 204 18.86 -26.29 23.12
CA THR A 204 20.06 -27.14 22.96
C THR A 204 19.71 -28.57 22.51
N HIS A 205 18.47 -29.02 22.70
CA HIS A 205 18.03 -30.34 22.23
C HIS A 205 17.84 -30.42 20.70
N GLY A 206 17.65 -29.31 19.99
CA GLY A 206 17.48 -29.34 18.53
C GLY A 206 18.75 -29.82 17.80
N SER A 207 19.92 -29.50 18.35
CA SER A 207 21.22 -29.89 17.78
C SER A 207 21.59 -31.34 18.11
N GLN A 208 21.22 -31.82 19.30
CA GLN A 208 21.42 -33.22 19.68
C GLN A 208 20.44 -34.16 18.97
N ALA A 209 19.16 -33.79 18.88
CA ALA A 209 18.17 -34.60 18.17
C ALA A 209 18.50 -34.74 16.68
N ARG A 210 19.11 -33.71 16.06
CA ARG A 210 19.55 -33.79 14.67
C ARG A 210 20.78 -34.68 14.49
N LYS A 211 21.77 -34.62 15.39
CA LYS A 211 22.90 -35.55 15.39
C LYS A 211 22.48 -37.00 15.65
N GLU A 212 21.49 -37.23 16.52
CA GLU A 212 20.91 -38.57 16.71
C GLU A 212 20.08 -39.01 15.52
N GLN A 213 19.33 -38.13 14.85
CA GLN A 213 18.62 -38.47 13.61
C GLN A 213 19.59 -38.79 12.48
N ASP A 214 20.63 -37.97 12.26
CA ASP A 214 21.63 -38.20 11.21
C ASP A 214 22.41 -39.52 11.48
N ALA A 215 22.78 -39.79 12.74
CA ALA A 215 23.40 -41.07 13.11
C ALA A 215 22.45 -42.27 12.94
N ARG A 216 21.14 -42.08 13.09
CA ARG A 216 20.13 -43.13 12.89
C ARG A 216 19.74 -43.31 11.42
N GLU A 217 19.94 -42.29 10.59
CA GLU A 217 19.68 -42.34 9.14
C GLU A 217 20.84 -43.00 8.39
N GLU A 218 22.09 -42.82 8.84
CA GLU A 218 23.24 -43.59 8.31
C GLU A 218 23.11 -45.10 8.59
N ASP A 219 22.60 -45.51 9.75
CA ASP A 219 22.38 -46.93 10.09
C ASP A 219 21.09 -47.52 9.48
N ALA A 220 20.18 -46.68 8.97
CA ALA A 220 18.92 -47.10 8.33
C ALA A 220 19.01 -47.26 6.80
N SER A 221 20.21 -47.18 6.22
CA SER A 221 20.47 -47.37 4.78
C SER A 221 20.40 -48.84 4.31
N GLU A 222 19.77 -49.72 5.08
CA GLU A 222 19.43 -51.07 4.64
C GLU A 222 18.24 -50.97 3.65
N PRO A 223 18.37 -51.44 2.40
CA PRO A 223 17.37 -51.22 1.34
C PRO A 223 16.04 -51.87 1.71
N ARG A 224 15.06 -51.05 2.10
CA ARG A 224 13.71 -51.54 2.37
C ARG A 224 13.10 -52.10 1.07
N PRO A 225 12.45 -53.28 1.13
CA PRO A 225 11.74 -53.83 -0.02
C PRO A 225 10.64 -52.86 -0.47
N PRO A 226 10.40 -52.73 -1.79
CA PRO A 226 9.40 -51.82 -2.32
C PRO A 226 8.02 -52.14 -1.74
N PRO A 227 7.23 -51.12 -1.34
CA PRO A 227 5.88 -51.34 -0.84
C PRO A 227 5.02 -52.02 -1.93
N PRO A 228 4.11 -52.93 -1.54
CA PRO A 228 3.22 -53.58 -2.49
C PRO A 228 2.33 -52.55 -3.20
N PRO A 229 1.98 -52.78 -4.48
CA PRO A 229 1.14 -51.87 -5.24
C PRO A 229 -0.25 -51.73 -4.56
N PRO A 230 -0.81 -50.51 -4.49
CA PRO A 230 -2.11 -50.30 -3.89
C PRO A 230 -3.22 -51.03 -4.70
N PRO A 231 -4.25 -51.57 -4.03
CA PRO A 231 -5.37 -52.22 -4.70
C PRO A 231 -6.17 -51.21 -5.55
N PRO A 232 -6.75 -51.66 -6.69
CA PRO A 232 -7.51 -50.78 -7.57
C PRO A 232 -8.80 -50.28 -6.91
N PRO A 233 -9.14 -48.98 -7.06
CA PRO A 233 -10.38 -48.43 -6.53
C PRO A 233 -11.62 -48.92 -7.31
N PRO A 234 -12.80 -49.03 -6.66
CA PRO A 234 -14.05 -49.43 -7.30
C PRO A 234 -14.57 -48.36 -8.28
N PRO A 235 -15.39 -48.75 -9.29
CA PRO A 235 -15.88 -47.84 -10.32
C PRO A 235 -16.93 -46.88 -9.75
N SER A 236 -16.57 -45.60 -9.65
CA SER A 236 -17.50 -44.51 -9.37
C SER A 236 -18.23 -44.09 -10.65
N SER A 237 -19.55 -44.23 -10.61
CA SER A 237 -20.49 -43.73 -11.62
C SER A 237 -20.51 -42.21 -11.69
N GLY A 238 -20.24 -41.67 -12.88
CA GLY A 238 -20.98 -40.55 -13.48
C GLY A 238 -20.91 -39.17 -12.84
N ALA A 239 -19.90 -38.38 -13.21
CA ALA A 239 -20.03 -36.94 -13.39
C ALA A 239 -18.95 -36.48 -14.38
N GLY A 240 -19.37 -35.98 -15.54
CA GLY A 240 -18.49 -35.55 -16.62
C GLY A 240 -17.62 -34.37 -16.21
N SER A 241 -16.39 -34.65 -15.81
CA SER A 241 -15.28 -33.69 -15.92
C SER A 241 -14.66 -33.93 -17.29
N SER A 242 -14.88 -32.99 -18.20
CA SER A 242 -14.05 -32.89 -19.40
C SER A 242 -12.60 -32.83 -18.92
N ALA A 243 -11.85 -33.89 -19.19
CA ALA A 243 -10.41 -33.91 -19.05
C ALA A 243 -9.83 -32.91 -20.06
N GLU A 244 -9.83 -31.63 -19.70
CA GLU A 244 -8.89 -30.68 -20.29
C GLU A 244 -7.50 -31.20 -19.89
N ASP A 245 -6.73 -31.64 -20.88
CA ASP A 245 -5.32 -31.98 -20.69
C ASP A 245 -4.66 -30.87 -19.85
N PRO A 246 -4.15 -31.17 -18.64
CA PRO A 246 -3.49 -30.17 -17.84
C PRO A 246 -2.27 -29.70 -18.65
N ASP A 247 -2.30 -28.45 -19.08
CA ASP A 247 -1.18 -27.80 -19.75
C ASP A 247 0.11 -28.15 -18.96
N PRO A 248 1.18 -28.69 -19.56
CA PRO A 248 2.35 -29.11 -18.79
C PRO A 248 3.14 -27.93 -18.21
N ARG A 249 2.81 -26.68 -18.60
CA ARG A 249 3.54 -25.49 -18.18
C ARG A 249 3.41 -25.19 -16.69
N SER A 250 4.53 -24.92 -16.05
CA SER A 250 4.56 -24.52 -14.63
C SER A 250 3.92 -23.14 -14.43
N THR A 251 3.39 -22.84 -13.23
CA THR A 251 2.80 -21.52 -12.91
C THR A 251 3.77 -20.36 -13.19
N ARG A 252 5.08 -20.60 -13.03
CA ARG A 252 6.13 -19.63 -13.33
C ARG A 252 6.22 -19.30 -14.82
N GLU A 253 6.14 -20.31 -15.70
CA GLU A 253 6.16 -20.12 -17.15
C GLU A 253 4.93 -19.36 -17.64
N LEU A 254 3.76 -19.63 -17.05
CA LEU A 254 2.52 -18.91 -17.38
C LEU A 254 2.60 -17.42 -17.01
N LEU A 255 3.16 -17.07 -15.84
CA LEU A 255 3.40 -15.69 -15.44
C LEU A 255 4.39 -14.97 -16.37
N GLU A 256 5.43 -15.67 -16.79
CA GLU A 256 6.43 -15.13 -17.72
C GLU A 256 5.82 -14.89 -19.11
N GLU A 257 4.92 -15.77 -19.56
CA GLU A 257 4.19 -15.59 -20.80
C GLU A 257 3.17 -14.43 -20.73
N CYS A 258 2.44 -14.28 -19.62
CA CYS A 258 1.58 -13.11 -19.38
C CYS A 258 2.38 -11.81 -19.41
N ARG A 259 3.55 -11.77 -18.76
CA ARG A 259 4.45 -10.61 -18.77
C ARG A 259 4.96 -10.30 -20.17
N LYS A 260 5.33 -11.33 -20.95
CA LYS A 260 5.78 -11.17 -22.34
C LYS A 260 4.69 -10.60 -23.23
N ARG A 261 3.41 -10.85 -22.92
CA ARG A 261 2.25 -10.29 -23.60
C ARG A 261 1.75 -8.95 -23.03
N GLY A 262 2.38 -8.44 -21.97
CA GLY A 262 1.94 -7.20 -21.30
C GLY A 262 0.59 -7.33 -20.59
N LEU A 263 0.22 -8.54 -20.17
CA LEU A 263 -1.01 -8.78 -19.41
C LEU A 263 -0.79 -8.51 -17.92
N ASP A 264 -1.72 -7.78 -17.30
CA ASP A 264 -1.71 -7.58 -15.86
C ASP A 264 -2.17 -8.86 -15.15
N THR A 265 -1.34 -9.35 -14.24
CA THR A 265 -1.63 -10.54 -13.42
C THR A 265 -2.08 -10.17 -12.01
N ALA A 266 -2.28 -8.88 -11.71
CA ALA A 266 -2.81 -8.42 -10.43
C ALA A 266 -4.21 -9.01 -10.21
N GLY A 267 -4.31 -9.91 -9.22
CA GLY A 267 -5.56 -10.59 -8.87
C GLY A 267 -5.66 -12.06 -9.31
N CYS A 268 -4.69 -12.58 -10.07
CA CYS A 268 -4.63 -14.02 -10.38
C CYS A 268 -4.12 -14.78 -9.15
N GLN A 269 -4.99 -15.54 -8.50
CA GLN A 269 -4.63 -16.30 -7.28
C GLN A 269 -4.36 -17.77 -7.60
N VAL A 270 -4.99 -18.28 -8.65
CA VAL A 270 -4.85 -19.67 -9.07
C VAL A 270 -4.30 -19.77 -10.48
N ARG A 271 -3.72 -20.93 -10.79
CA ARG A 271 -3.10 -21.22 -12.08
C ARG A 271 -4.10 -21.10 -13.23
N GLU A 272 -5.34 -21.48 -12.98
CA GLU A 272 -6.46 -21.40 -13.92
C GLU A 272 -6.76 -19.96 -14.35
N ASP A 273 -6.57 -18.97 -13.47
CA ASP A 273 -6.78 -17.54 -13.80
C ASP A 273 -5.78 -17.07 -14.87
N LEU A 274 -4.52 -17.51 -14.75
CA LEU A 274 -3.46 -17.20 -15.72
C LEU A 274 -3.73 -17.85 -17.08
N LEU A 275 -4.20 -19.10 -17.07
CA LEU A 275 -4.61 -19.80 -18.30
C LEU A 275 -5.81 -19.11 -18.96
N ASN A 276 -6.79 -18.67 -18.16
CA ASN A 276 -7.96 -17.94 -18.66
C ASN A 276 -7.56 -16.59 -19.29
N LEU A 277 -6.65 -15.84 -18.66
CA LEU A 277 -6.08 -14.61 -19.22
C LEU A 277 -5.37 -14.84 -20.56
N LEU A 278 -4.57 -15.90 -20.66
CA LEU A 278 -3.86 -16.26 -21.89
C LEU A 278 -4.80 -16.73 -22.99
N ARG A 279 -5.91 -17.41 -22.65
CA ARG A 279 -6.96 -17.79 -23.62
C ARG A 279 -7.79 -16.58 -24.07
N ALA A 280 -8.06 -15.62 -23.18
CA ALA A 280 -8.89 -14.45 -23.46
C ALA A 280 -8.24 -13.48 -24.47
N GLN A 281 -6.91 -13.48 -24.59
CA GLN A 281 -6.18 -12.74 -25.61
C GLN A 281 -5.40 -13.66 -26.56
N PRO A 282 -6.00 -14.04 -27.71
CA PRO A 282 -5.27 -14.79 -28.72
C PRO A 282 -4.08 -13.97 -29.22
N SER A 283 -2.91 -14.60 -29.27
CA SER A 283 -1.64 -14.00 -29.65
C SER A 283 -1.78 -13.24 -30.97
N GLN A 284 -1.80 -11.91 -30.93
CA GLN A 284 -1.63 -11.09 -32.12
C GLN A 284 -0.16 -11.12 -32.55
N GLY A 285 0.28 -12.26 -33.08
CA GLY A 285 1.65 -12.49 -33.52
C GLY A 285 1.69 -12.94 -34.97
N GLY A 286 1.96 -12.00 -35.87
CA GLY A 286 2.61 -12.31 -37.16
C GLY A 286 1.84 -11.99 -38.43
N SER A 287 1.88 -10.73 -38.87
CA SER A 287 1.86 -10.40 -40.29
C SER A 287 2.87 -9.29 -40.55
N THR A 288 4.13 -9.70 -40.69
CA THR A 288 5.23 -8.87 -41.20
C THR A 288 5.47 -9.20 -42.66
N SER A 289 5.09 -8.30 -43.57
CA SER A 289 5.54 -8.21 -44.97
C SER A 289 5.26 -6.75 -45.41
N SER A 290 6.20 -5.82 -45.26
CA SER A 290 7.33 -5.51 -46.17
C SER A 290 6.96 -4.70 -47.42
N ALA A 291 7.55 -3.49 -47.48
CA ALA A 291 8.15 -2.83 -48.65
C ALA A 291 7.43 -1.62 -49.33
N SER A 292 8.15 -0.48 -49.32
CA SER A 292 8.27 0.58 -50.34
C SER A 292 7.09 1.57 -50.48
N GLN A 293 7.22 2.90 -50.66
CA GLN A 293 8.26 3.75 -51.27
C GLN A 293 7.93 5.25 -50.98
N PRO A 294 8.88 6.20 -51.12
CA PRO A 294 8.64 7.65 -51.03
C PRO A 294 8.63 8.36 -52.41
N GLN A 295 7.76 9.37 -52.58
CA GLN A 295 7.77 10.45 -53.58
C GLN A 295 6.53 11.33 -53.31
N ALA A 296 6.40 12.60 -53.66
CA ALA A 296 7.25 13.77 -53.90
C ALA A 296 6.26 14.90 -54.23
N GLU A 297 6.54 16.12 -53.75
CA GLU A 297 6.14 17.42 -54.31
C GLU A 297 4.70 17.67 -54.80
N GLY A 298 4.02 18.62 -54.14
CA GLY A 298 2.75 19.18 -54.58
C GLY A 298 2.40 20.45 -53.82
N GLN A 299 2.95 21.56 -54.32
CA GLN A 299 2.82 22.95 -53.89
C GLN A 299 1.36 23.43 -53.79
N GLN A 300 0.98 24.06 -52.67
CA GLN A 300 0.21 25.33 -52.61
C GLN A 300 -0.08 25.78 -51.16
N ARG A 301 0.32 27.04 -50.86
CA ARG A 301 -0.07 27.90 -49.72
C ARG A 301 -0.84 29.10 -50.34
N PRO A 302 -1.54 29.97 -49.59
CA PRO A 302 -1.73 30.01 -48.13
C PRO A 302 -3.16 30.36 -47.67
N LEU A 303 -3.46 30.17 -46.38
CA LEU A 303 -4.22 31.10 -45.51
C LEU A 303 -4.10 30.61 -44.04
N PRO A 304 -4.04 31.49 -43.03
CA PRO A 304 -3.63 31.14 -41.68
C PRO A 304 -4.82 30.62 -40.87
N ARG A 305 -4.91 29.30 -40.70
CA ARG A 305 -5.80 28.66 -39.73
C ARG A 305 -4.95 28.33 -38.50
N ALA A 306 -5.25 29.01 -37.39
CA ALA A 306 -4.63 28.75 -36.10
C ALA A 306 -4.81 27.27 -35.73
N THR A 307 -3.72 26.52 -35.79
CA THR A 307 -3.66 25.15 -35.29
C THR A 307 -3.75 25.21 -33.79
N ALA A 308 -4.85 24.68 -33.25
CA ALA A 308 -4.99 24.37 -31.84
C ALA A 308 -3.75 23.60 -31.37
N THR A 309 -3.03 24.21 -30.44
CA THR A 309 -1.98 23.57 -29.67
C THR A 309 -2.61 22.34 -29.02
N LYS A 310 -2.21 21.15 -29.45
CA LYS A 310 -2.47 19.92 -28.72
C LYS A 310 -1.77 20.10 -27.38
N VAL A 311 -2.52 20.51 -26.36
CA VAL A 311 -2.06 20.64 -24.98
C VAL A 311 -1.63 19.24 -24.56
N GLN A 312 -0.31 19.05 -24.54
CA GLN A 312 0.31 17.92 -23.90
C GLN A 312 -0.15 17.94 -22.44
N PRO A 313 -0.71 16.84 -21.90
CA PRO A 313 -1.05 16.80 -20.48
C PRO A 313 0.23 17.16 -19.69
N PRO A 314 0.14 17.96 -18.62
CA PRO A 314 1.30 18.32 -17.83
C PRO A 314 2.04 17.02 -17.45
N PRO A 315 3.38 17.01 -17.44
CA PRO A 315 4.14 15.86 -16.97
C PRO A 315 3.56 15.49 -15.60
N GLN A 316 3.01 14.28 -15.49
CA GLN A 316 2.49 13.74 -14.24
C GLN A 316 3.52 14.07 -13.18
N ALA A 317 3.16 14.94 -12.24
CA ALA A 317 4.00 15.27 -11.12
C ALA A 317 4.44 13.93 -10.53
N MET A 318 5.75 13.65 -10.57
CA MET A 318 6.26 12.43 -9.97
C MET A 318 5.76 12.42 -8.53
N GLY A 319 4.85 11.48 -8.24
CA GLY A 319 4.24 11.36 -6.93
C GLY A 319 5.34 11.42 -5.89
N THR A 320 5.19 12.33 -4.94
CA THR A 320 6.08 12.38 -3.79
C THR A 320 6.06 11.01 -3.12
N VAL A 321 7.14 10.63 -2.44
CA VAL A 321 7.31 9.31 -1.79
C VAL A 321 6.13 8.92 -0.89
N TRP A 322 5.34 9.91 -0.47
CA TRP A 322 4.16 9.80 0.38
C TRP A 322 2.86 9.42 -0.34
N ASP A 323 2.79 9.50 -1.67
CA ASP A 323 1.55 9.32 -2.45
C ASP A 323 1.33 7.88 -2.95
N ARG A 324 1.82 6.88 -2.21
CA ARG A 324 1.69 5.46 -2.54
C ARG A 324 0.62 4.80 -1.67
N ARG A 325 -0.62 4.79 -2.16
CA ARG A 325 -1.70 3.89 -1.69
C ARG A 325 -1.44 2.40 -2.00
N VAL A 326 -0.21 2.03 -2.36
CA VAL A 326 0.17 0.65 -2.69
C VAL A 326 0.68 -0.02 -1.42
N VAL A 327 -0.18 -0.84 -0.81
CA VAL A 327 0.19 -1.70 0.31
C VAL A 327 1.37 -2.59 -0.11
N PRO A 328 2.45 -2.68 0.68
CA PRO A 328 3.57 -3.56 0.38
C PRO A 328 3.08 -4.99 0.11
N PRO A 329 3.57 -5.66 -0.96
CA PRO A 329 3.16 -7.03 -1.24
C PRO A 329 3.44 -7.94 -0.04
N ARG A 330 2.43 -8.71 0.42
CA ARG A 330 2.48 -9.54 1.64
C ARG A 330 3.59 -10.60 1.69
N TYR A 331 4.30 -10.84 0.59
CA TYR A 331 5.47 -11.73 0.55
C TYR A 331 6.77 -11.05 0.99
N MET A 332 6.77 -9.75 1.31
CA MET A 332 7.92 -9.08 1.93
C MET A 332 8.01 -9.44 3.43
N ILE A 333 8.45 -10.67 3.72
CA ILE A 333 8.52 -11.24 5.08
C ILE A 333 9.68 -10.63 5.89
N HIS A 334 10.64 -9.97 5.24
CA HIS A 334 11.80 -9.38 5.91
C HIS A 334 11.67 -7.85 6.01
N LYS A 335 11.76 -7.34 7.25
CA LYS A 335 11.80 -5.89 7.60
C LYS A 335 12.77 -5.07 6.74
N ARG A 336 13.84 -5.70 6.23
CA ARG A 336 14.82 -5.07 5.33
C ARG A 336 14.22 -4.69 3.97
N TYR A 337 13.36 -5.53 3.40
CA TYR A 337 12.71 -5.24 2.11
C TYR A 337 11.61 -4.20 2.24
N GLU A 338 10.92 -4.19 3.38
CA GLU A 338 9.95 -3.16 3.73
C GLU A 338 10.63 -1.77 3.85
N ALA A 339 11.77 -1.68 4.55
CA ALA A 339 12.55 -0.44 4.63
C ALA A 339 13.05 0.04 3.25
N LEU A 340 13.50 -0.87 2.38
CA LEU A 340 13.93 -0.53 1.02
C LEU A 340 12.76 -0.06 0.15
N PHE A 341 11.60 -0.69 0.29
CA PHE A 341 10.37 -0.30 -0.39
C PHE A 341 9.90 1.11 0.03
N LEU A 342 9.96 1.41 1.33
CA LEU A 342 9.67 2.75 1.87
C LEU A 342 10.63 3.83 1.35
N LEU A 343 11.89 3.46 1.06
CA LEU A 343 12.89 4.34 0.44
C LEU A 343 12.77 4.45 -1.09
N GLY A 344 11.77 3.81 -1.71
CA GLY A 344 11.57 3.82 -3.16
C GLY A 344 12.58 2.96 -3.93
N LEU A 345 13.32 2.08 -3.25
CA LEU A 345 14.29 1.17 -3.87
C LEU A 345 13.61 -0.17 -4.14
N GLU A 346 13.60 -0.60 -5.41
CA GLU A 346 13.10 -1.94 -5.76
C GLU A 346 14.09 -3.01 -5.28
N PRO A 347 13.65 -3.97 -4.44
CA PRO A 347 14.50 -5.06 -3.95
C PRO A 347 15.21 -5.87 -5.03
N GLY A 348 14.58 -5.99 -6.20
CA GLY A 348 15.10 -6.75 -7.34
C GLY A 348 16.11 -5.99 -8.21
N ARG A 349 16.35 -4.69 -7.94
CA ARG A 349 17.30 -3.84 -8.67
C ARG A 349 18.55 -3.48 -7.88
N LEU A 350 18.70 -3.98 -6.65
CA LEU A 350 19.94 -3.78 -5.92
C LEU A 350 21.06 -4.57 -6.63
N PRO A 351 22.19 -3.91 -6.97
CA PRO A 351 23.32 -4.61 -7.57
C PRO A 351 23.75 -5.73 -6.63
N SER A 352 23.95 -6.91 -7.20
CA SER A 352 24.45 -8.06 -6.46
C SER A 352 25.78 -7.71 -5.79
N THR A 353 26.13 -8.37 -4.68
CA THR A 353 27.43 -8.15 -4.01
C THR A 353 28.64 -8.43 -4.93
N SER A 354 28.43 -9.16 -6.02
CA SER A 354 29.38 -9.36 -7.13
C SER A 354 29.52 -8.19 -8.09
N GLU A 355 28.53 -7.30 -8.19
CA GLU A 355 28.58 -6.09 -9.03
C GLU A 355 29.13 -4.87 -8.28
N LEU A 356 29.22 -4.96 -6.95
CA LEU A 356 29.77 -3.93 -6.06
C LEU A 356 31.26 -4.13 -5.72
N ARG A 357 31.89 -5.23 -6.18
CA ARG A 357 33.34 -5.47 -6.13
C ARG A 357 33.94 -5.28 -7.51
#